data_AF-A0A0R3QEG4-F1
#
_entry.id   AF-A0A0R3QEG4-F1
#
_cell.length_a   1.000
_cell.length_b   1.000
_cell.length_c   1.000
_cell.angle_alpha   90.00
_cell.angle_beta   90.00
_cell.angle_gamma   90.00
#
_symmetry.space_group_name_H-M   'P 1'
#
loop_
_entity.id
_entity.type
_entity.pdbx_description
1 polymer ?
#
loop_
_entity_poly.entity_id
_entity_poly.type
_entity_poly.pdbx_seq_one_letter_code
_entity_poly.pdbx_strand_id
1 'polypeptide(L)'
;MKEVNAAAMNHCLDEVPNLPALNISYDGRVEWNPTKSMDATIHQFRSAVLSANVRIIKQILKDLHNLAPGQIERLIALLINRTSVEPTKEALMTAICIGSRPLVEFILSLFMEYPGEERNEV
;
A
#
# COMPACT_ATOMS: atom_id res chain seq x y z
N MET A 1 36.55 -56.29 2.15
CA MET A 1 36.06 -56.00 0.78
C MET A 1 34.98 -54.93 0.92
N LYS A 2 35.21 -53.75 0.30
CA LYS A 2 34.21 -52.76 -0.20
C LYS A 2 33.18 -52.20 0.79
N GLU A 3 32.76 -50.93 0.77
CA GLU A 3 33.08 -49.74 -0.02
C GLU A 3 32.51 -48.54 0.76
N VAL A 4 33.12 -47.38 0.61
CA VAL A 4 32.55 -46.08 1.01
C VAL A 4 31.54 -45.67 -0.05
N ASN A 5 30.36 -45.16 0.31
CA ASN A 5 29.52 -44.45 -0.67
C ASN A 5 28.85 -43.22 -0.06
N ALA A 6 29.08 -42.09 -0.73
CA ALA A 6 28.46 -40.79 -0.52
C ALA A 6 27.14 -40.70 -1.30
N ALA A 7 26.12 -40.08 -0.70
CA ALA A 7 24.99 -39.46 -1.39
C ALA A 7 24.33 -38.49 -0.38
N ALA A 8 24.48 -37.18 -0.52
CA ALA A 8 23.86 -36.28 -1.51
C ALA A 8 22.66 -35.55 -0.88
N MET A 9 22.68 -34.23 -1.09
CA MET A 9 21.79 -33.20 -0.55
C MET A 9 20.36 -33.28 -1.12
N ASN A 10 19.48 -32.49 -0.50
CA ASN A 10 18.14 -32.06 -0.91
C ASN A 10 17.00 -32.99 -0.42
N HIS A 11 15.86 -32.53 0.10
CA HIS A 11 15.09 -31.35 -0.30
C HIS A 11 14.04 -31.03 0.79
N CYS A 12 13.82 -29.75 1.10
CA CYS A 12 12.59 -29.28 1.77
C CYS A 12 11.35 -29.69 0.97
N LEU A 13 10.22 -29.90 1.65
CA LEU A 13 8.85 -29.46 1.29
C LEU A 13 7.83 -30.37 2.02
N ASP A 14 7.47 -30.03 3.26
CA ASP A 14 6.25 -30.56 3.87
C ASP A 14 5.11 -29.57 3.69
N GLU A 15 4.29 -29.91 2.70
CA GLU A 15 2.85 -29.73 2.50
C GLU A 15 2.12 -28.50 3.08
N VAL A 16 1.63 -27.65 2.16
CA VAL A 16 0.55 -26.69 2.39
C VAL A 16 -0.80 -27.44 2.29
N PRO A 17 -1.75 -27.30 3.24
CA PRO A 17 -3.02 -28.02 3.20
C PRO A 17 -3.86 -27.62 1.98
N ASN A 18 -4.42 -28.63 1.31
CA ASN A 18 -5.27 -28.58 0.12
C ASN A 18 -6.35 -27.46 0.15
N LEU A 19 -6.18 -26.43 -0.68
CA LEU A 19 -7.29 -25.58 -1.11
C LEU A 19 -8.12 -26.31 -2.18
N PRO A 20 -9.46 -26.19 -2.18
CA PRO A 20 -10.28 -26.72 -3.25
C PRO A 20 -9.84 -26.10 -4.57
N ALA A 21 -9.70 -26.94 -5.60
CA ALA A 21 -9.28 -26.57 -6.94
C ALA A 21 -10.31 -25.63 -7.61
N LEU A 22 -10.35 -24.37 -7.19
CA LEU A 22 -10.83 -23.30 -8.05
C LEU A 22 -9.80 -23.17 -9.16
N ASN A 23 -10.23 -23.45 -10.39
CA ASN A 23 -9.49 -23.22 -11.61
C ASN A 23 -9.36 -21.71 -11.89
N ILE A 24 -8.83 -20.97 -10.92
CA ILE A 24 -8.39 -19.60 -11.06
C ILE A 24 -6.88 -19.71 -11.18
N SER A 25 -6.40 -19.77 -12.42
CA SER A 25 -5.00 -19.46 -12.70
C SER A 25 -4.75 -18.06 -12.15
N TYR A 26 -4.11 -17.97 -10.99
CA TYR A 26 -3.66 -16.69 -10.43
C TYR A 26 -2.60 -16.15 -11.39
N ASP A 27 -2.99 -15.19 -12.24
CA ASP A 27 -2.13 -14.57 -13.26
C ASP A 27 -1.22 -13.48 -12.67
N GLY A 28 -1.21 -13.34 -11.35
CA GLY A 28 -0.48 -12.30 -10.63
C GLY A 28 -1.11 -10.91 -10.75
N ARG A 29 -2.27 -10.76 -11.41
CA ARG A 29 -2.98 -9.49 -11.53
C ARG A 29 -4.13 -9.43 -10.53
N VAL A 30 -3.97 -8.60 -9.51
CA VAL A 30 -5.10 -8.19 -8.68
C VAL A 30 -5.73 -6.97 -9.35
N GLU A 31 -6.84 -7.18 -10.07
CA GLU A 31 -7.67 -6.07 -10.56
C GLU A 31 -8.36 -5.40 -9.36
N TRP A 32 -7.85 -4.22 -8.98
CA TRP A 32 -8.48 -3.39 -7.96
C TRP A 32 -9.49 -2.45 -8.62
N ASN A 33 -10.77 -2.65 -8.32
CA ASN A 33 -11.84 -1.75 -8.73
C ASN A 33 -12.19 -0.82 -7.56
N PRO A 34 -11.64 0.41 -7.50
CA PRO A 34 -12.01 1.34 -6.45
C PRO A 34 -13.51 1.66 -6.56
N THR A 35 -14.23 1.48 -5.45
CA THR A 35 -15.62 1.95 -5.37
C THR A 35 -15.64 3.47 -5.52
N LYS A 36 -16.72 4.06 -6.03
CA LYS A 36 -16.93 5.54 -6.05
C LYS A 36 -16.67 6.20 -4.69
N SER A 37 -16.94 5.47 -3.61
CA SER A 37 -16.63 5.89 -2.23
C SER A 37 -15.13 6.06 -1.96
N MET A 38 -14.28 5.20 -2.55
CA MET A 38 -12.83 5.26 -2.41
C MET A 38 -12.26 6.46 -3.16
N ASP A 39 -12.70 6.72 -4.39
CA ASP A 39 -12.29 7.92 -5.16
C ASP A 39 -12.61 9.20 -4.41
N ALA A 40 -13.84 9.32 -3.86
CA ALA A 40 -14.22 10.46 -3.04
C ALA A 40 -13.30 10.61 -1.80
N THR A 41 -12.92 9.49 -1.18
CA THR A 41 -12.01 9.48 -0.02
C THR A 41 -10.58 9.88 -0.43
N ILE A 42 -10.09 9.45 -1.60
CA ILE A 42 -8.80 9.87 -2.17
C ILE A 42 -8.77 11.38 -2.37
N HIS A 43 -9.81 11.96 -3.00
CA HIS A 43 -9.90 13.41 -3.18
C HIS A 43 -9.97 14.17 -1.85
N GLN A 44 -10.74 13.66 -0.88
CA GLN A 44 -10.84 14.26 0.44
C GLN A 44 -9.49 14.22 1.17
N PHE A 45 -8.80 13.09 1.12
CA PHE A 45 -7.46 12.92 1.70
C PHE A 45 -6.48 13.90 1.09
N ARG A 46 -6.42 13.96 -0.25
CA ARG A 46 -5.54 14.88 -0.98
C ARG A 46 -5.77 16.33 -0.60
N SER A 47 -7.04 16.77 -0.60
CA SER A 47 -7.41 18.14 -0.21
C SER A 47 -7.02 18.43 1.24
N ALA A 48 -7.22 17.48 2.16
CA ALA A 48 -6.82 17.61 3.55
C ALA A 48 -5.30 17.75 3.73
N VAL A 49 -4.50 16.96 2.99
CA VAL A 49 -3.04 17.06 3.01
C VAL A 49 -2.57 18.39 2.41
N LEU A 50 -3.15 18.81 1.28
CA LEU A 50 -2.82 20.08 0.62
C LEU A 50 -3.09 21.30 1.52
N SER A 51 -4.15 21.24 2.31
CA SER A 51 -4.57 22.28 3.27
C SER A 51 -3.99 22.12 4.68
N ALA A 52 -3.13 21.13 4.91
CA ALA A 52 -2.58 20.77 6.22
C ALA A 52 -3.67 20.54 7.31
N ASN A 53 -4.84 20.03 6.92
CA ASN A 53 -5.93 19.71 7.82
C ASN A 53 -5.68 18.38 8.56
N VAL A 54 -4.84 18.44 9.59
CA VAL A 54 -4.43 17.30 10.41
C VAL A 54 -5.62 16.51 10.97
N ARG A 55 -6.73 17.20 11.31
CA ARG A 55 -7.92 16.54 11.87
C ARG A 55 -8.53 15.54 10.88
N ILE A 56 -8.73 15.96 9.63
CA ILE A 56 -9.30 15.10 8.59
C ILE A 56 -8.33 13.99 8.21
N ILE A 57 -7.03 14.31 8.04
CA ILE A 57 -6.00 13.30 7.75
C ILE A 57 -6.01 12.21 8.82
N LYS A 58 -6.01 12.60 10.09
CA LYS A 58 -6.03 11.67 11.22
C LYS A 58 -7.29 10.82 11.27
N GLN A 59 -8.45 11.39 10.91
CA GLN A 59 -9.70 10.64 10.84
C GLN A 59 -9.65 9.56 9.75
N ILE A 60 -9.27 9.94 8.52
CA ILE A 60 -9.14 9.00 7.41
C ILE A 60 -8.14 7.88 7.73
N LEU A 61 -7.02 8.20 8.37
CA LEU A 61 -6.02 7.20 8.78
C LEU A 61 -6.51 6.28 9.91
N LYS A 62 -7.37 6.75 10.81
CA LYS A 62 -7.96 5.91 11.86
C LYS A 62 -8.99 4.93 11.32
N ASP A 63 -9.69 5.31 10.24
CA ASP A 63 -10.68 4.46 9.59
C ASP A 63 -10.00 3.30 8.83
N LEU A 64 -8.68 3.35 8.63
CA LEU A 64 -7.87 2.23 8.15
C LEU A 64 -7.54 1.25 9.28
N HIS A 65 -8.05 0.02 9.22
CA HIS A 65 -7.90 -1.01 10.26
C HIS A 65 -6.45 -1.49 10.54
N ASN A 66 -5.43 -0.99 9.83
CA ASN A 66 -4.06 -1.52 9.85
C ASN A 66 -3.00 -0.55 10.42
N LEU A 67 -3.41 0.55 11.06
CA LEU A 67 -2.49 1.57 11.56
C LEU A 67 -2.52 1.69 13.08
N ALA A 68 -1.36 1.49 13.72
CA ALA A 68 -1.19 1.78 15.14
C ALA A 68 -1.17 3.30 15.40
N PRO A 69 -1.63 3.79 16.57
CA PRO A 69 -1.67 5.22 16.86
C PRO A 69 -0.34 5.97 16.64
N GLY A 70 0.80 5.36 16.99
CA GLY A 70 2.13 5.94 16.75
C GLY A 70 2.52 6.03 15.28
N GLN A 71 2.05 5.10 14.45
CA GLN A 71 2.25 5.14 12.99
C GLN A 71 1.42 6.25 12.37
N ILE A 72 0.20 6.50 12.88
CA ILE A 72 -0.67 7.59 12.41
C ILE A 72 0.01 8.94 12.63
N GLU A 73 0.53 9.22 13.82
CA GLU A 73 1.21 10.50 14.11
C GLU A 73 2.46 10.69 13.24
N ARG A 74 3.26 9.63 13.06
CA ARG A 74 4.44 9.69 12.19
C ARG A 74 4.05 9.93 10.73
N LEU A 75 3.03 9.24 10.22
CA LEU A 75 2.53 9.45 8.86
C LEU A 75 2.01 10.87 8.68
N ILE A 76 1.25 11.41 9.63
CA ILE A 76 0.78 12.80 9.57
C ILE A 76 1.97 13.76 9.44
N ALA A 77 3.01 13.59 10.26
CA ALA A 77 4.20 14.45 10.21
C ALA A 77 4.91 14.41 8.84
N LEU A 78 5.00 13.23 8.22
CA LEU A 78 5.55 13.06 6.87
C LEU A 78 4.66 13.71 5.80
N LEU A 79 3.34 13.55 5.90
CA LEU A 79 2.38 14.03 4.91
C LEU A 79 2.25 15.56 4.89
N ILE A 80 2.31 16.20 6.06
CA ILE A 80 2.23 17.68 6.15
C ILE A 80 3.57 18.36 5.82
N ASN A 81 4.69 17.66 5.98
CA ASN A 81 6.00 18.19 5.61
C ASN A 81 6.19 18.12 4.10
N ARG A 82 5.78 19.18 3.40
CA ARG A 82 5.87 19.27 1.93
C ARG A 82 6.94 20.23 1.44
N THR A 83 7.96 20.47 2.26
CA THR A 83 9.12 21.31 1.90
C THR A 83 9.99 20.69 0.82
N SER A 84 9.91 19.36 0.64
CA SER A 84 10.55 18.60 -0.42
C SER A 84 9.73 17.35 -0.75
N VAL A 85 10.14 16.59 -1.78
CA VAL A 85 9.49 15.32 -2.16
C VAL A 85 9.86 14.16 -1.22
N GLU A 86 10.90 14.31 -0.41
CA GLU A 86 11.48 13.21 0.37
C GLU A 86 10.52 12.66 1.45
N PRO A 87 9.82 13.49 2.25
CA PRO A 87 8.87 13.01 3.25
C PRO A 87 7.70 12.24 2.64
N THR A 88 7.22 12.67 1.46
CA THR A 88 6.13 11.98 0.75
C THR A 88 6.58 10.61 0.22
N LYS A 89 7.82 10.49 -0.27
CA LYS A 89 8.42 9.19 -0.63
C LYS A 89 8.56 8.27 0.57
N GLU A 90 9.02 8.79 1.71
CA GLU A 90 9.13 8.01 2.95
C GLU A 90 7.75 7.52 3.43
N ALA A 91 6.72 8.36 3.33
CA ALA A 91 5.35 7.96 3.62
C ALA A 91 4.87 6.85 2.68
N LEU A 92 5.17 6.95 1.38
CA LEU A 92 4.83 5.93 0.38
C LEU A 92 5.52 4.59 0.67
N MET A 93 6.82 4.59 0.92
CA MET A 93 7.56 3.39 1.29
C MET A 93 7.00 2.76 2.57
N THR A 94 6.63 3.59 3.56
CA THR A 94 5.99 3.12 4.79
C THR A 94 4.66 2.43 4.49
N ALA A 95 3.83 3.00 3.62
CA ALA A 95 2.55 2.40 3.23
C ALA A 95 2.70 1.06 2.49
N ILE A 96 3.71 0.95 1.63
CA ILE A 96 4.07 -0.30 0.94
C ILE A 96 4.50 -1.36 1.96
N CYS A 97 5.37 -1.01 2.91
CA CYS A 97 5.83 -1.94 3.96
C CYS A 97 4.70 -2.40 4.89
N ILE A 98 3.69 -1.55 5.14
CA ILE A 98 2.47 -1.93 5.87
C ILE A 98 1.60 -2.89 5.05
N GLY A 99 1.73 -2.90 3.73
CA GLY A 99 0.88 -3.67 2.83
C GLY A 99 -0.54 -3.09 2.72
N SER A 100 -0.72 -1.80 3.00
CA SER A 100 -2.05 -1.16 2.95
C SER A 100 -2.29 -0.53 1.57
N ARG A 101 -3.00 -1.25 0.69
CA ARG A 101 -3.34 -0.74 -0.65
C ARG A 101 -4.08 0.60 -0.63
N PRO A 102 -5.12 0.83 0.21
CA PRO A 102 -5.79 2.13 0.27
C PRO A 102 -4.84 3.27 0.67
N LEU A 103 -3.93 3.01 1.61
CA LEU A 103 -2.94 4.00 2.04
C LEU A 103 -1.94 4.33 0.93
N VAL A 104 -1.53 3.33 0.14
CA VAL A 104 -0.68 3.55 -1.03
C VAL A 104 -1.39 4.45 -2.05
N GLU A 105 -2.66 4.20 -2.38
CA GLU A 105 -3.43 5.05 -3.30
C GLU A 105 -3.61 6.48 -2.77
N PHE A 106 -3.91 6.63 -1.47
CA PHE A 106 -3.99 7.94 -0.83
C PHE A 106 -2.69 8.73 -0.99
N ILE A 107 -1.54 8.09 -0.77
CA ILE A 107 -0.24 8.77 -0.87
C ILE A 107 0.15 9.01 -2.34
N LEU A 108 -0.15 8.07 -3.24
CA LEU A 108 0.09 8.24 -4.68
C LEU A 108 -0.67 9.45 -5.24
N SER A 109 -1.88 9.72 -4.73
CA SER A 109 -2.66 10.91 -5.12
C SER A 109 -1.99 12.25 -4.80
N LEU A 110 -0.93 12.26 -3.97
CA LEU A 110 -0.19 13.48 -3.61
C LEU A 110 0.93 13.81 -4.60
N PHE A 111 1.33 12.86 -5.45
CA PHE A 111 2.37 13.10 -6.46
C PHE A 111 1.76 13.81 -7.69
N MET A 112 2.51 14.76 -8.25
CA MET A 112 2.05 15.67 -9.31
C MET A 112 1.70 14.99 -10.65
N GLU A 113 2.12 13.74 -10.87
CA GLU A 113 1.74 12.92 -12.04
C GLU A 113 0.64 11.91 -11.67
N TYR A 114 -0.42 12.36 -10.98
CA TYR A 114 -1.59 11.51 -10.78
C TYR A 114 -2.43 11.50 -12.07
N PRO A 115 -2.57 10.37 -12.78
CA PRO A 115 -3.23 10.29 -14.09
C PRO A 115 -4.77 10.45 -14.02
N GLY A 116 -5.30 11.02 -12.94
CA GLY A 116 -6.70 11.39 -12.77
C GLY A 116 -6.99 12.89 -12.86
N GLU A 117 -5.98 13.74 -13.06
CA GLU A 117 -6.15 15.21 -13.03
C GLU A 117 -5.75 15.92 -14.35
N GLU A 118 -5.44 15.18 -15.42
CA GLU A 118 -4.93 15.76 -16.69
C GLU A 118 -5.99 16.09 -17.75
N ARG A 119 -7.30 16.09 -17.47
CA ARG A 119 -8.30 16.41 -18.51
C ARG A 119 -9.43 17.28 -17.98
N ASN A 120 -9.16 18.57 -17.84
CA ASN A 120 -10.14 19.65 -18.01
C ASN A 120 -9.37 20.96 -18.26
N GLU A 121 -8.53 20.98 -19.30
CA GLU A 121 -8.20 22.23 -19.96
C GLU A 121 -8.72 22.15 -21.39
N VAL A 122 -9.60 23.13 -21.68
CA VAL A 122 -10.37 23.46 -22.89
C VAL A 122 -11.73 22.78 -23.05
#